data_AF-A0A536SG16-F1
#
_entry.id   AF-A0A536SG16-F1
#
_cell.length_a   1.000
_cell.length_b   1.000
_cell.length_c   1.000
_cell.angle_alpha   90.00
_cell.angle_beta   90.00
_cell.angle_gamma   90.00
#
_symmetry.space_group_name_H-M   'P 1'
#
loop_
_entity.id
_entity.type
_entity.pdbx_description
1 polymer ?
#
loop_
_entity_poly.entity_id
_entity_poly.type
_entity_poly.pdbx_seq_one_letter_code
_entity_poly.pdbx_strand_id
1 'polypeptide(L)' 'LTGRPRGVYRKFGLGRNKLRDLALRGEVPGIIKASW' A
#
# COMPACT_ATOMS: atom_id res chain seq x y z
N LEU A 1 -11.57 1.78 2.01
CA LEU A 1 -11.01 1.91 3.37
C LEU A 1 -10.93 3.37 3.84
N THR A 2 -10.21 4.27 3.15
CA THR A 2 -10.06 5.67 3.60
C THR A 2 -10.75 6.73 2.74
N GLY A 3 -11.40 6.36 1.63
CA GLY A 3 -12.11 7.30 0.75
C GLY A 3 -11.23 8.35 0.05
N ARG A 4 -9.90 8.16 0.02
CA ARG A 4 -8.97 9.17 -0.51
C ARG A 4 -9.09 9.28 -2.04
N PRO A 5 -9.35 10.46 -2.61
CA PRO A 5 -9.56 10.62 -4.05
C PRO A 5 -8.26 10.62 -4.88
N ARG A 6 -7.09 10.74 -4.25
CA ARG A 6 -5.78 10.88 -4.93
C ARG A 6 -4.69 10.03 -4.29
N GLY A 7 -3.71 9.63 -5.10
CA GLY A 7 -2.57 8.83 -4.64
C GLY A 7 -2.96 7.41 -4.24
N VAL A 8 -3.85 6.81 -5.04
CA VAL A 8 -4.34 5.43 -4.88
C VAL A 8 -3.65 4.55 -5.91
N TYR A 9 -3.10 3.43 -5.46
CA TYR A 9 -2.54 2.42 -6.36
C TYR A 9 -3.66 1.54 -6.89
N ARG A 10 -3.96 1.60 -8.20
CA ARG A 10 -5.10 0.87 -8.81
C ARG A 10 -5.05 -0.64 -8.55
N LYS A 11 -3.85 -1.24 -8.60
CA LYS A 11 -3.63 -2.67 -8.33
C LYS A 11 -4.12 -3.09 -6.93
N PHE A 12 -4.00 -2.20 -5.94
CA PHE A 12 -4.31 -2.50 -4.55
C PHE A 12 -5.60 -1.82 -4.07
N GLY A 13 -6.14 -0.86 -4.80
CA GLY A 13 -7.30 -0.06 -4.39
C GLY A 13 -7.07 0.80 -3.14
N LEU A 14 -5.81 1.00 -2.74
CA LEU A 14 -5.43 1.65 -1.49
C LEU A 14 -4.63 2.92 -1.71
N GLY A 15 -4.87 3.91 -0.86
CA GLY A 15 -4.03 5.09 -0.76
C GLY A 15 -2.62 4.75 -0.31
N ARG A 16 -1.62 5.52 -0.78
CA ARG A 16 -0.19 5.26 -0.53
C ARG A 16 0.20 5.04 0.94
N ASN A 17 -0.38 5.81 1.87
CA ASN A 17 -0.05 5.70 3.30
C ASN A 17 -0.55 4.38 3.87
N LYS A 18 -1.82 4.02 3.58
CA LYS A 18 -2.41 2.78 4.09
C LYS A 18 -1.72 1.55 3.49
N LEU A 19 -1.38 1.61 2.20
CA LEU A 19 -0.62 0.54 1.55
C LEU A 19 0.75 0.35 2.22
N ARG A 20 1.44 1.44 2.55
CA ARG A 20 2.72 1.40 3.27
C ARG A 20 2.57 0.77 4.66
N ASP A 21 1.57 1.17 5.43
CA ASP A 21 1.34 0.61 6.77
C ASP A 21 1.11 -0.90 6.72
N LEU A 22 0.29 -1.37 5.77
CA LEU A 22 0.02 -2.79 5.58
C LEU A 22 1.26 -3.56 5.09
N ALA A 23 2.03 -2.97 4.18
CA ALA A 23 3.27 -3.56 3.70
C ALA A 23 4.31 -3.72 4.84
N LEU A 24 4.43 -2.72 5.73
CA LEU A 24 5.32 -2.79 6.89
C LEU A 24 4.86 -3.83 7.93
N ARG A 25 3.56 -4.11 8.00
CA ARG A 25 3.00 -5.19 8.84
C ARG A 25 3.09 -6.57 8.20
N GLY A 26 3.49 -6.66 6.92
CA GLY A 26 3.51 -7.92 6.18
C GLY A 26 2.12 -8.41 5.75
N GLU A 27 1.08 -7.57 5.84
CA GLU A 27 -0.30 -7.93 5.45
C GLU A 27 -0.51 -7.95 3.93
N VAL A 28 0.42 -7.37 3.14
CA VAL A 28 0.35 -7.38 1.68
C VAL A 28 1.31 -8.42 1.11
N PRO A 29 0.82 -9.53 0.54
CA PRO A 29 1.66 -10.61 0.06
C PRO A 29 2.52 -10.14 -1.13
N GLY A 30 3.79 -10.54 -1.12
CA GLY A 30 4.73 -10.24 -2.21
C GLY A 30 5.24 -8.80 -2.27
N ILE A 31 4.93 -7.96 -1.27
CA ILE A 31 5.58 -6.65 -1.12
C ILE A 31 6.71 -6.75 -0.11
N ILE A 32 7.92 -6.38 -0.55
CA ILE A 32 9.09 -6.19 0.31
C ILE A 32 9.65 -4.78 0.11
N LYS A 33 10.44 -4.30 1.09
CA LYS A 33 11.15 -3.03 0.94
C LYS A 33 12.22 -3.21 -0.15
N ALA A 34 12.19 -2.32 -1.14
CA ALA A 34 13.22 -2.23 -2.17
C ALA A 34 14.62 -2.06 -1.55
N SER A 35 15.60 -2.82 -2.05
CA SER A 35 16.99 -2.79 -1.61
C SER A 35 17.95 -2.71 -2.81
N TRP A 36 17.53 -1.98 -3.83
CA TRP A 36 18.34 -1.60 -4.99
C TRP A 36 18.63 -0.10 -4.94
#